data_AF-A0AAC9W543-F1
#
_entry.id   AF-A0AAC9W543-F1
#
_cell.length_a   1.000
_cell.length_b   1.000
_cell.length_c   1.000
_cell.angle_alpha   90.00
_cell.angle_beta   90.00
_cell.angle_gamma   90.00
#
_symmetry.space_group_name_H-M   'P 1'
#
loop_
_entity.id
_entity.type
_entity.pdbx_description
1 polymer ?
#
loop_
_entity_poly.entity_id
_entity_poly.type
_entity_poly.pdbx_seq_one_letter_code
_entity_poly.pdbx_strand_id
1 'polypeptide(L)'
;MEKVEEKYHLKDFWDFGLKQFRSAIFGITIILSLIVTTFIKIPHLARYDTLLICVIVIQMILLVSKYERAYDLIPIMVFHVLGMILEIFKVKHGSWSYPDAGLFKIMDVPLYSAFMYSAIGSYIVRAIKEFDLEAINWPHWLMSIGISVLIYFAENIGSYFSAWTYSYQLKAWQFVDLGKISSWTLLIIVSIIIVIELQRYFSKKIKVKNIIKN
;
A
#
# COMPACT_ATOMS: atom_id res chain seq x y z
N MET A 1 3.95 -8.01 -40.39
CA MET A 1 3.35 -7.63 -39.10
C MET A 1 2.42 -6.47 -39.38
N GLU A 2 1.12 -6.74 -39.38
CA GLU A 2 0.10 -5.70 -39.55
C GLU A 2 0.16 -4.78 -38.32
N LYS A 3 0.47 -3.49 -38.54
CA LYS A 3 0.34 -2.49 -37.48
C LYS A 3 -1.16 -2.34 -37.23
N VAL A 4 -1.66 -3.01 -36.20
CA VAL A 4 -2.96 -2.66 -35.63
C VAL A 4 -2.81 -1.21 -35.16
N GLU A 5 -3.48 -0.29 -35.82
CA GLU A 5 -3.63 1.08 -35.35
C GLU A 5 -4.49 1.03 -34.09
N GLU A 6 -3.84 0.85 -32.94
CA GLU A 6 -4.49 0.92 -31.63
C GLU A 6 -4.93 2.36 -31.41
N LYS A 7 -6.19 2.63 -31.77
CA LYS A 7 -6.82 3.91 -31.52
C LYS A 7 -7.23 3.94 -30.06
N TYR A 8 -6.33 4.35 -29.17
CA TYR A 8 -6.66 4.54 -27.76
C TYR A 8 -7.78 5.57 -27.63
N HIS A 9 -8.90 5.16 -27.06
CA HIS A 9 -10.05 6.02 -26.86
C HIS A 9 -9.95 6.66 -25.48
N LEU A 10 -10.50 7.88 -25.33
CA LEU A 10 -10.63 8.55 -24.02
C LEU A 10 -11.34 7.65 -22.98
N LYS A 11 -12.24 6.78 -23.46
CA LYS A 11 -12.90 5.77 -22.66
C LYS A 11 -11.91 4.78 -22.01
N ASP A 12 -10.90 4.33 -22.74
CA ASP A 12 -9.92 3.37 -22.23
C ASP A 12 -9.09 3.97 -21.09
N PHE A 13 -8.74 5.25 -21.22
CA PHE A 13 -8.08 6.00 -20.16
C PHE A 13 -8.96 6.10 -18.90
N TRP A 14 -10.26 6.39 -19.07
CA TRP A 14 -11.19 6.46 -17.96
C TRP A 14 -11.41 5.10 -17.30
N ASP A 15 -11.58 4.04 -18.08
CA ASP A 15 -11.76 2.67 -17.59
C ASP A 15 -10.51 2.20 -16.82
N PHE A 16 -9.31 2.50 -17.33
CA PHE A 16 -8.06 2.29 -16.61
C PHE A 16 -8.04 3.03 -15.27
N GLY A 17 -8.35 4.33 -15.29
CA GLY A 17 -8.38 5.17 -14.08
C GLY A 17 -9.37 4.65 -13.03
N LEU A 18 -10.55 4.20 -13.46
CA LEU A 18 -11.56 3.65 -12.56
C LEU A 18 -11.12 2.32 -11.94
N LYS A 19 -10.47 1.44 -12.70
CA LYS A 19 -9.89 0.20 -12.18
C LYS A 19 -8.74 0.47 -11.20
N GLN A 20 -7.93 1.50 -11.44
CA GLN A 20 -6.91 1.93 -10.49
C GLN A 20 -7.53 2.43 -9.19
N PHE A 21 -8.53 3.31 -9.28
CA PHE A 21 -9.24 3.83 -8.11
C PHE A 21 -9.88 2.70 -7.28
N ARG A 22 -10.55 1.75 -7.94
CA ARG A 22 -11.11 0.55 -7.32
C ARG A 22 -10.04 -0.29 -6.61
N SER A 23 -8.88 -0.45 -7.23
CA SER A 23 -7.77 -1.21 -6.65
C SER A 23 -7.18 -0.50 -5.42
N ALA A 24 -7.19 0.83 -5.40
CA ALA A 24 -6.63 1.64 -4.34
C ALA A 24 -7.60 1.98 -3.19
N ILE A 25 -8.86 1.49 -3.22
CA ILE A 25 -9.91 1.95 -2.30
C ILE A 25 -9.55 1.81 -0.82
N PHE A 26 -8.83 0.75 -0.46
CA PHE A 26 -8.36 0.53 0.89
C PHE A 26 -7.31 1.57 1.30
N GLY A 27 -6.29 1.80 0.47
CA GLY A 27 -5.30 2.85 0.71
C GLY A 27 -5.92 4.26 0.75
N ILE A 28 -6.83 4.57 -0.17
CA ILE A 28 -7.52 5.86 -0.24
C ILE A 28 -8.30 6.11 1.05
N THR A 29 -9.04 5.13 1.56
CA THR A 29 -9.82 5.28 2.79
C THR A 29 -8.94 5.40 4.04
N ILE A 30 -7.75 4.81 4.06
CA ILE A 30 -6.73 5.06 5.10
C ILE A 30 -6.24 6.51 5.05
N ILE A 31 -5.88 7.02 3.87
CA ILE A 31 -5.44 8.42 3.70
C ILE A 31 -6.54 9.39 4.11
N LEU A 32 -7.79 9.13 3.72
CA LEU A 32 -8.94 9.93 4.15
C LEU A 32 -9.12 9.87 5.67
N SER A 33 -8.94 8.71 6.30
CA SER A 33 -8.99 8.60 7.77
C SER A 33 -7.88 9.41 8.46
N LEU A 34 -6.67 9.42 7.90
CA LEU A 34 -5.57 10.25 8.38
C LEU A 34 -5.90 11.74 8.31
N ILE A 35 -6.52 12.19 7.21
CA ILE A 35 -6.96 13.58 7.01
C ILE A 35 -8.12 13.91 7.96
N VAL A 36 -9.17 13.10 8.00
CA VAL A 36 -10.35 13.40 8.84
C VAL A 36 -9.96 13.49 10.32
N THR A 37 -9.05 12.64 10.78
CA THR A 37 -8.60 12.66 12.19
C THR A 37 -7.64 13.81 12.54
N THR A 38 -7.18 14.63 11.57
CA THR A 38 -6.53 15.91 11.91
C THR A 38 -7.56 16.94 12.35
N PHE A 39 -8.76 16.90 11.77
CA PHE A 39 -9.84 17.87 12.02
C PHE A 39 -10.80 17.40 13.13
N ILE A 40 -11.06 16.10 13.20
CA ILE A 40 -12.03 15.51 14.13
C ILE A 40 -11.28 14.68 15.17
N LYS A 41 -11.35 15.12 16.44
CA LYS A 41 -10.82 14.39 17.59
C LYS A 41 -11.96 13.83 18.41
N ILE A 42 -11.94 12.53 18.68
CA ILE A 42 -12.94 11.87 19.51
C ILE A 42 -12.54 12.05 20.98
N PRO A 43 -13.42 12.60 21.85
CA PRO A 43 -13.13 12.73 23.27
C PRO A 43 -12.74 11.37 23.88
N HIS A 44 -11.71 11.38 24.74
CA HIS A 44 -11.21 10.19 25.46
C HIS A 44 -10.60 9.08 24.60
N LEU A 45 -10.48 9.27 23.28
CA LEU A 45 -9.83 8.29 22.40
C LEU A 45 -8.60 8.92 21.73
N ALA A 46 -7.46 8.26 21.87
CA ALA A 46 -6.23 8.74 21.26
C ALA A 46 -6.32 8.65 19.72
N ARG A 47 -5.63 9.54 19.02
CA ARG A 47 -5.74 9.64 17.54
C ARG A 47 -5.30 8.35 16.86
N TYR A 48 -4.20 7.74 17.28
CA TYR A 48 -3.73 6.48 16.69
C TYR A 48 -4.66 5.31 16.95
N ASP A 49 -5.33 5.29 18.10
CA ASP A 49 -6.32 4.25 18.41
C ASP A 49 -7.60 4.46 17.60
N THR A 50 -8.00 5.72 17.40
CA THR A 50 -9.09 6.08 16.46
C THR A 50 -8.78 5.59 15.05
N LEU A 51 -7.56 5.84 14.56
CA LEU A 51 -7.12 5.37 13.25
C LEU A 51 -7.12 3.84 13.17
N LEU A 52 -6.66 3.14 14.21
CA LEU A 52 -6.70 1.68 14.27
C LEU A 52 -8.13 1.16 14.14
N ILE A 53 -9.09 1.75 14.85
CA ILE A 53 -10.50 1.39 14.75
C ILE A 53 -11.02 1.65 13.32
N CYS A 54 -10.72 2.81 12.74
CA CYS A 54 -11.11 3.14 11.37
C CYS A 54 -10.61 2.09 10.37
N VAL A 55 -9.31 1.76 10.39
CA VAL A 55 -8.73 0.81 9.42
C VAL A 55 -9.25 -0.61 9.61
N ILE A 56 -9.51 -1.04 10.85
CA ILE A 56 -10.16 -2.34 11.13
C ILE A 56 -11.58 -2.34 10.56
N VAL A 57 -12.37 -1.31 10.83
CA VAL A 57 -13.76 -1.21 10.31
C VAL A 57 -13.76 -1.22 8.79
N ILE A 58 -12.87 -0.45 8.14
CA ILE A 58 -12.72 -0.44 6.69
C ILE A 58 -12.36 -1.84 6.19
N GLN A 59 -11.36 -2.49 6.77
CA GLN A 59 -10.93 -3.85 6.39
C GLN A 59 -12.08 -4.86 6.53
N MET A 60 -12.89 -4.75 7.59
CA MET A 60 -14.06 -5.59 7.80
C MET A 60 -15.16 -5.31 6.78
N ILE A 61 -15.42 -4.05 6.41
CA ILE A 61 -16.37 -3.69 5.36
C ILE A 61 -15.94 -4.31 4.02
N LEU A 62 -14.66 -4.22 3.65
CA LEU A 62 -14.15 -4.79 2.41
C LEU A 62 -14.28 -6.33 2.39
N LEU A 63 -14.10 -6.99 3.53
CA LEU A 63 -14.28 -8.43 3.65
C LEU A 63 -15.75 -8.87 3.61
N VAL A 64 -16.64 -8.21 4.37
CA VAL A 64 -18.07 -8.55 4.44
C VAL A 64 -18.77 -8.27 3.11
N SER A 65 -18.43 -7.17 2.43
CA SER A 65 -18.90 -6.86 1.07
C SER A 65 -18.32 -7.80 0.00
N LYS A 66 -17.37 -8.67 0.37
CA LYS A 66 -16.61 -9.55 -0.54
C LYS A 66 -15.81 -8.80 -1.60
N TYR A 67 -15.57 -7.51 -1.38
CA TYR A 67 -14.67 -6.72 -2.19
C TYR A 67 -13.24 -7.25 -2.06
N GLU A 68 -12.85 -7.63 -0.85
CA GLU A 68 -11.70 -8.49 -0.58
C GLU A 68 -12.17 -9.88 -0.16
N ARG A 69 -11.55 -10.93 -0.68
CA ARG A 69 -11.88 -12.31 -0.33
C ARG A 69 -10.93 -12.80 0.75
N ALA A 70 -11.39 -13.68 1.63
CA ALA A 70 -10.57 -14.17 2.75
C ALA A 70 -9.24 -14.80 2.31
N TYR A 71 -9.18 -15.40 1.12
CA TYR A 71 -7.94 -15.95 0.58
C TYR A 71 -6.95 -14.90 0.05
N ASP A 72 -7.42 -13.67 -0.19
CA ASP A 72 -6.57 -12.52 -0.54
C ASP A 72 -5.83 -11.97 0.67
N LEU A 73 -6.26 -12.35 1.87
CA LEU A 73 -5.67 -11.86 3.10
C LEU A 73 -4.25 -12.38 3.31
N ILE A 74 -3.83 -13.46 2.66
CA ILE A 74 -2.49 -14.02 2.92
C ILE A 74 -1.38 -13.01 2.54
N PRO A 75 -1.33 -12.48 1.31
CA PRO A 75 -0.41 -11.38 1.01
C PRO A 75 -0.60 -10.19 1.96
N ILE A 76 -1.84 -9.76 2.21
CA ILE A 76 -2.16 -8.60 3.06
C ILE A 76 -1.57 -8.78 4.48
N MET A 77 -1.69 -9.96 5.07
CA MET A 77 -1.14 -10.28 6.40
C MET A 77 0.39 -10.31 6.40
N VAL A 78 1.02 -10.76 5.31
CA VAL A 78 2.48 -10.66 5.16
C VAL A 78 2.93 -9.20 5.19
N PHE A 79 2.22 -8.30 4.50
CA PHE A 79 2.53 -6.87 4.54
C PHE A 79 2.27 -6.22 5.90
N HIS A 80 1.28 -6.68 6.69
CA HIS A 80 1.12 -6.22 8.06
C HIS A 80 2.37 -6.51 8.90
N VAL A 81 2.84 -7.76 8.85
CA VAL A 81 4.01 -8.18 9.63
C VAL A 81 5.28 -7.48 9.17
N LEU A 82 5.55 -7.49 7.86
CA LEU A 82 6.75 -6.85 7.30
C LEU A 82 6.72 -5.33 7.50
N GLY A 83 5.57 -4.69 7.31
CA GLY A 83 5.37 -3.27 7.54
C GLY A 83 5.64 -2.88 8.99
N MET A 84 5.12 -3.67 9.93
CA MET A 84 5.36 -3.45 11.35
C MET A 84 6.84 -3.56 11.73
N ILE A 85 7.53 -4.59 11.23
CA ILE A 85 8.97 -4.77 11.43
C ILE A 85 9.75 -3.57 10.87
N LEU A 86 9.40 -3.11 9.67
CA LEU A 86 10.05 -1.98 9.01
C LEU A 86 9.81 -0.66 9.78
N GLU A 87 8.60 -0.41 10.26
CA GLU A 87 8.31 0.76 11.10
C GLU A 87 9.10 0.75 12.40
N ILE A 88 9.17 -0.39 13.08
CA ILE A 88 9.96 -0.53 14.32
C ILE A 88 11.44 -0.24 14.02
N PHE A 89 11.96 -0.77 12.91
CA PHE A 89 13.32 -0.48 12.48
C PHE A 89 13.54 1.01 12.23
N LYS A 90 12.65 1.68 11.48
CA LYS A 90 12.77 3.11 11.16
C LYS A 90 12.72 3.99 12.42
N VAL A 91 11.81 3.69 13.34
CA VAL A 91 11.67 4.44 14.60
C VAL A 91 12.92 4.29 15.47
N LYS A 92 13.44 3.07 15.62
CA LYS A 92 14.69 2.82 16.37
C LYS A 92 15.90 3.55 15.82
N HIS A 93 15.96 3.77 14.50
CA HIS A 93 17.07 4.48 13.84
C HIS A 93 16.80 5.98 13.67
N GLY A 94 15.75 6.53 14.30
CA GLY A 94 15.43 7.95 14.25
C GLY A 94 15.02 8.47 12.86
N SER A 95 14.73 7.57 11.91
CA SER A 95 14.34 7.93 10.53
C SER A 95 12.91 8.45 10.43
N TRP A 96 12.08 8.12 11.42
CA TRP A 96 10.68 8.51 11.53
C TRP A 96 10.25 8.47 13.00
N SER A 97 9.18 9.19 13.36
CA SER A 97 8.60 9.12 14.71
C SER A 97 7.08 9.24 14.67
N TYR A 98 6.43 8.72 15.71
CA TYR A 98 4.99 8.77 15.89
C TYR A 98 4.63 9.64 17.12
N PRO A 99 4.49 10.97 16.95
CA PRO A 99 4.37 11.91 18.06
C PRO A 99 3.03 11.87 18.80
N ASP A 100 1.93 11.48 18.14
CA ASP A 100 0.62 11.44 18.79
C ASP A 100 0.48 10.30 19.82
N ALA A 101 -0.48 10.46 20.72
CA ALA A 101 -0.83 9.43 21.71
C ALA A 101 -1.50 8.21 21.05
N GLY A 102 -1.35 7.05 21.69
CA GLY A 102 -2.01 5.80 21.33
C GLY A 102 -1.69 4.69 22.32
N LEU A 103 -2.69 3.95 22.76
CA LEU A 103 -2.56 2.77 23.61
C LEU A 103 -2.04 1.57 22.82
N PHE A 104 -2.52 1.39 21.58
CA PHE A 104 -2.16 0.25 20.74
C PHE A 104 -0.86 0.52 19.97
N LYS A 105 0.25 0.46 20.70
CA LYS A 105 1.62 0.59 20.17
C LYS A 105 2.46 -0.63 20.53
N ILE A 106 3.39 -0.98 19.65
CA ILE A 106 4.48 -1.92 19.93
C ILE A 106 5.77 -1.19 19.62
N MET A 107 6.65 -1.02 20.62
CA MET A 107 7.94 -0.35 20.47
C MET A 107 7.80 1.04 19.82
N ASP A 108 6.88 1.85 20.36
CA ASP A 108 6.51 3.20 19.90
C ASP A 108 5.85 3.30 18.52
N VAL A 109 5.65 2.18 17.84
CA VAL A 109 4.95 2.12 16.56
C VAL A 109 3.46 1.81 16.78
N PRO A 110 2.53 2.67 16.35
CA PRO A 110 1.10 2.41 16.45
C PRO A 110 0.65 1.33 15.47
N LEU A 111 -0.22 0.43 15.91
CA LEU A 111 -0.62 -0.73 15.09
C LEU A 111 -1.29 -0.37 13.75
N TYR A 112 -1.93 0.80 13.64
CA TYR A 112 -2.55 1.22 12.39
C TYR A 112 -1.51 1.40 11.26
N SER A 113 -0.24 1.67 11.58
CA SER A 113 0.80 1.88 10.56
C SER A 113 1.06 0.61 9.75
N ALA A 114 0.94 -0.57 10.36
CA ALA A 114 1.03 -1.85 9.66
C ALA A 114 -0.05 -1.98 8.57
N PHE A 115 -1.24 -1.41 8.80
CA PHE A 115 -2.31 -1.38 7.81
C PHE A 115 -1.95 -0.51 6.60
N MET A 116 -1.15 0.56 6.78
CA MET A 116 -0.67 1.38 5.66
C MET A 116 0.21 0.56 4.70
N TYR A 117 1.05 -0.33 5.22
CA TYR A 117 1.82 -1.26 4.38
C TYR A 117 0.94 -2.32 3.74
N SER A 118 -0.05 -2.82 4.50
CA SER A 118 -1.00 -3.79 3.98
C SER A 118 -1.83 -3.27 2.81
N ALA A 119 -2.04 -1.95 2.72
CA ALA A 119 -2.68 -1.31 1.59
C ALA A 119 -1.92 -1.52 0.28
N ILE A 120 -0.59 -1.65 0.32
CA ILE A 120 0.22 -2.00 -0.86
C ILE A 120 -0.12 -3.42 -1.33
N GLY A 121 -0.17 -4.37 -0.40
CA GLY A 121 -0.54 -5.76 -0.70
C GLY A 121 -1.96 -5.89 -1.24
N SER A 122 -2.93 -5.24 -0.60
CA SER A 122 -4.32 -5.15 -1.05
C SER A 122 -4.41 -4.56 -2.45
N TYR A 123 -3.74 -3.43 -2.71
CA TYR A 123 -3.72 -2.78 -4.02
C TYR A 123 -3.18 -3.72 -5.11
N ILE A 124 -2.05 -4.38 -4.88
CA ILE A 124 -1.47 -5.28 -5.90
C ILE A 124 -2.42 -6.46 -6.16
N VAL A 125 -2.97 -7.09 -5.12
CA VAL A 125 -3.92 -8.19 -5.29
C VAL A 125 -5.19 -7.75 -6.03
N ARG A 126 -5.70 -6.55 -5.74
CA ARG A 126 -6.87 -5.99 -6.43
C ARG A 126 -6.54 -5.63 -7.87
N ALA A 127 -5.41 -4.98 -8.12
CA ALA A 127 -4.98 -4.62 -9.47
C ALA A 127 -4.84 -5.86 -10.35
N ILE A 128 -4.22 -6.94 -9.86
CA ILE A 128 -4.12 -8.20 -10.59
C ILE A 128 -5.50 -8.72 -11.03
N LYS A 129 -6.53 -8.57 -10.20
CA LYS A 129 -7.88 -9.06 -10.51
C LYS A 129 -8.69 -8.12 -11.40
N GLU A 130 -8.63 -6.82 -11.14
CA GLU A 130 -9.37 -5.81 -11.90
C GLU A 130 -8.85 -5.69 -13.34
N PHE A 131 -7.55 -5.89 -13.51
CA PHE A 131 -6.89 -5.84 -14.81
C PHE A 131 -6.66 -7.23 -15.43
N ASP A 132 -7.05 -8.31 -14.76
CA ASP A 132 -6.84 -9.70 -15.20
C ASP A 132 -5.38 -9.96 -15.61
N LEU A 133 -4.46 -9.58 -14.72
CA LEU A 133 -3.03 -9.62 -14.98
C LEU A 133 -2.45 -11.00 -14.70
N GLU A 134 -1.63 -11.49 -15.63
CA GLU A 134 -0.80 -12.66 -15.43
C GLU A 134 0.68 -12.28 -15.46
N ALA A 135 1.42 -12.73 -14.44
CA ALA A 135 2.86 -12.53 -14.38
C ALA A 135 3.58 -13.59 -15.24
N ILE A 136 3.83 -13.25 -16.50
CA ILE A 136 4.57 -14.12 -17.44
C ILE A 136 6.07 -13.91 -17.26
N ASN A 137 6.52 -12.67 -17.44
CA ASN A 137 7.92 -12.25 -17.32
C ASN A 137 8.01 -11.08 -16.34
N TRP A 138 9.17 -10.96 -15.68
CA TRP A 138 9.42 -9.81 -14.84
C TRP A 138 9.55 -8.54 -15.70
N PRO A 139 8.82 -7.45 -15.40
CA PRO A 139 9.01 -6.18 -16.09
C PRO A 139 10.45 -5.70 -15.93
N HIS A 140 10.94 -4.97 -16.94
CA HIS A 140 12.29 -4.42 -16.89
C HIS A 140 12.41 -3.48 -15.69
N TRP A 141 13.49 -3.62 -14.90
CA TRP A 141 13.69 -2.89 -13.63
C TRP A 141 13.60 -1.36 -13.76
N LEU A 142 13.89 -0.82 -14.96
CA LEU A 142 13.69 0.61 -15.27
C LEU A 142 12.24 1.08 -15.08
N MET A 143 11.24 0.21 -15.25
CA MET A 143 9.85 0.55 -15.00
C MET A 143 9.64 0.84 -13.50
N SER A 144 10.21 0.02 -12.62
CA SER A 144 10.17 0.24 -11.17
C SER A 144 10.87 1.53 -10.76
N ILE A 145 11.99 1.88 -11.44
CA ILE A 145 12.66 3.17 -11.23
C ILE A 145 11.78 4.33 -11.68
N GLY A 146 11.16 4.24 -12.86
CA GLY A 146 10.25 5.27 -13.36
C GLY A 146 9.10 5.53 -12.38
N ILE A 147 8.46 4.47 -11.88
CA ILE A 147 7.42 4.58 -10.84
C ILE A 147 7.99 5.19 -9.56
N SER A 148 9.19 4.81 -9.14
CA SER A 148 9.83 5.34 -7.93
C SER A 148 10.15 6.82 -8.01
N VAL A 149 10.52 7.31 -9.19
CA VAL A 149 10.71 8.75 -9.44
C VAL A 149 9.39 9.49 -9.31
N LEU A 150 8.29 8.95 -9.86
CA LEU A 150 6.96 9.54 -9.70
C LEU A 150 6.52 9.57 -8.23
N ILE A 151 6.76 8.49 -7.47
CA ILE A 151 6.49 8.44 -6.03
C ILE A 151 7.34 9.46 -5.29
N TYR A 152 8.62 9.60 -5.62
CA TYR A 152 9.50 10.61 -5.02
C TYR A 152 8.98 12.05 -5.23
N PHE A 153 8.46 12.37 -6.43
CA PHE A 153 7.81 13.66 -6.65
C PHE A 153 6.54 13.82 -5.82
N ALA A 154 5.68 12.81 -5.79
CA ALA A 154 4.48 12.81 -4.95
C ALA A 154 4.81 12.98 -3.47
N GLU A 155 5.91 12.38 -3.02
CA GLU A 155 6.41 12.49 -1.65
C GLU A 155 6.91 13.90 -1.32
N ASN A 156 7.62 14.54 -2.24
CA ASN A 156 8.03 15.94 -2.09
C ASN A 156 6.81 16.86 -2.03
N ILE A 157 5.81 16.65 -2.87
CA ILE A 157 4.53 17.38 -2.83
C ILE A 157 3.85 17.20 -1.46
N GLY A 158 3.72 15.97 -0.97
CA GLY A 158 3.15 15.69 0.35
C GLY A 158 3.90 16.40 1.48
N SER A 159 5.24 16.36 1.45
CA SER A 159 6.07 17.05 2.44
C SER A 159 5.95 18.57 2.37
N TYR A 160 5.81 19.14 1.16
CA TYR A 160 5.63 20.57 0.96
C TYR A 160 4.32 21.07 1.58
N PHE A 161 3.24 20.31 1.42
CA PHE A 161 1.96 20.58 2.07
C PHE A 161 1.90 20.15 3.54
N SER A 162 3.02 19.74 4.14
CA SER A 162 3.10 19.27 5.53
C SER A 162 2.16 18.11 5.86
N ALA A 163 1.82 17.27 4.87
CA ALA A 163 1.08 16.04 5.11
C ALA A 163 1.89 15.08 6.00
N TRP A 164 3.21 15.11 5.84
CA TRP A 164 4.22 14.58 6.75
C TRP A 164 5.48 15.43 6.66
N THR A 165 6.34 15.37 7.67
CA THR A 165 7.55 16.19 7.70
C THR A 165 8.73 15.36 8.19
N TYR A 166 9.85 15.45 7.47
CA TYR A 166 11.11 14.86 7.90
C TYR A 166 11.79 15.72 8.98
N SER A 167 12.58 15.10 9.86
CA SER A 167 13.28 15.82 10.94
C SER A 167 14.15 16.98 10.44
N TYR A 168 14.75 16.84 9.26
CA TYR A 168 15.56 17.90 8.62
C TYR A 168 14.73 18.99 7.92
N GLN A 169 13.42 18.79 7.75
CA GLN A 169 12.48 19.76 7.17
C GLN A 169 11.78 20.63 8.22
N LEU A 170 12.04 20.43 9.53
CA LEU A 170 11.34 21.14 10.61
C LEU A 170 11.56 22.66 10.62
N LYS A 171 12.70 23.15 10.12
CA LYS A 171 13.02 24.59 10.08
C LYS A 171 12.71 25.25 8.74
N ALA A 172 12.98 24.53 7.65
CA ALA A 172 12.76 25.00 6.29
C ALA A 172 12.50 23.79 5.40
N TRP A 173 11.61 23.95 4.42
CA TRP A 173 11.37 22.91 3.44
C TRP A 173 12.59 22.75 2.53
N GLN A 174 12.97 21.51 2.29
CA GLN A 174 14.03 21.12 1.36
C GLN A 174 13.62 19.80 0.70
N PHE A 175 14.23 19.49 -0.44
CA PHE A 175 13.97 18.23 -1.13
C PHE A 175 14.26 17.02 -0.23
N VAL A 176 13.42 16.01 -0.36
CA VAL A 176 13.62 14.72 0.29
C VAL A 176 14.91 14.07 -0.24
N ASP A 177 15.60 13.30 0.59
CA ASP A 177 16.83 12.60 0.20
C ASP A 177 16.64 11.73 -1.06
N LEU A 178 17.53 11.87 -2.05
CA LEU A 178 17.45 11.13 -3.33
C LEU A 178 17.55 9.61 -3.15
N GLY A 179 18.16 9.13 -2.07
CA GLY A 179 18.18 7.72 -1.66
C GLY A 179 16.79 7.15 -1.37
N LYS A 180 15.75 7.98 -1.25
CA LYS A 180 14.36 7.49 -1.22
C LYS A 180 13.95 6.85 -2.54
N ILE A 181 14.50 7.28 -3.68
CA ILE A 181 14.19 6.65 -4.98
C ILE A 181 14.60 5.17 -4.98
N SER A 182 15.78 4.83 -4.44
CA SER A 182 16.21 3.44 -4.33
C SER A 182 15.36 2.63 -3.34
N SER A 183 14.95 3.27 -2.23
CA SER A 183 14.04 2.68 -1.25
C SER A 183 12.67 2.34 -1.86
N TRP A 184 12.09 3.27 -2.64
CA TRP A 184 10.83 3.04 -3.36
C TRP A 184 10.98 1.97 -4.44
N THR A 185 12.12 1.95 -5.15
CA THR A 185 12.40 0.94 -6.19
C THR A 185 12.42 -0.45 -5.58
N LEU A 186 13.14 -0.61 -4.46
CA LEU A 186 13.20 -1.87 -3.73
C LEU A 186 11.82 -2.27 -3.22
N LEU A 187 11.08 -1.34 -2.63
CA LEU A 187 9.73 -1.62 -2.11
C LEU A 187 8.81 -2.13 -3.21
N ILE A 188 8.76 -1.49 -4.38
CA ILE A 188 7.91 -1.91 -5.51
C ILE A 188 8.29 -3.32 -5.96
N ILE A 189 9.58 -3.57 -6.20
CA ILE A 189 10.06 -4.86 -6.69
C ILE A 189 9.71 -5.95 -5.69
N VAL A 190 10.12 -5.80 -4.43
CA VAL A 190 9.88 -6.78 -3.37
C VAL A 190 8.38 -7.02 -3.17
N SER A 191 7.57 -5.96 -3.19
CA SER A 191 6.12 -6.09 -2.99
C SER A 191 5.46 -6.93 -4.07
N ILE A 192 5.79 -6.66 -5.34
CA ILE A 192 5.25 -7.41 -6.48
C ILE A 192 5.73 -8.86 -6.44
N ILE A 193 7.02 -9.11 -6.14
CA ILE A 193 7.57 -10.48 -6.00
C ILE A 193 6.78 -11.25 -4.93
N ILE A 194 6.61 -10.68 -3.74
CA ILE A 194 5.93 -11.33 -2.61
C ILE A 194 4.51 -11.73 -3.03
N VAL A 195 3.74 -10.81 -3.61
CA VAL A 195 2.35 -11.08 -3.98
C VAL A 195 2.27 -12.16 -5.06
N ILE A 196 3.07 -12.05 -6.12
CA ILE A 196 3.07 -13.01 -7.23
C ILE A 196 3.46 -14.40 -6.74
N GLU A 197 4.54 -14.52 -5.97
CA GLU A 197 5.02 -15.84 -5.51
C GLU A 197 4.05 -16.49 -4.54
N LEU A 198 3.43 -15.72 -3.63
CA LEU A 198 2.37 -16.24 -2.77
C LEU A 198 1.18 -16.73 -3.61
N GLN A 199 0.70 -15.93 -4.57
CA GLN A 199 -0.41 -16.34 -5.44
C GLN A 199 -0.07 -17.59 -6.25
N ARG A 200 1.13 -17.70 -6.82
CA ARG A 200 1.58 -18.90 -7.56
C ARG A 200 1.62 -20.12 -6.66
N TYR A 201 2.15 -19.99 -5.45
CA TYR A 201 2.21 -21.07 -4.46
C TYR A 201 0.82 -21.60 -4.11
N PHE A 202 -0.12 -20.71 -3.76
CA PHE A 202 -1.47 -21.11 -3.38
C PHE A 202 -2.29 -21.64 -4.56
N SER A 203 -2.17 -21.05 -5.75
CA SER A 203 -2.85 -21.53 -6.96
C SER A 203 -2.40 -22.95 -7.34
N LYS A 204 -1.09 -23.24 -7.28
CA LYS A 204 -0.56 -24.61 -7.49
C LYS A 204 -1.11 -25.59 -6.46
N LYS A 205 -1.12 -25.21 -5.18
CA LYS A 205 -1.56 -26.08 -4.07
C LYS A 205 -3.06 -26.40 -4.14
N ILE A 206 -3.90 -25.43 -4.52
CA ILE A 206 -5.34 -25.65 -4.74
C ILE A 206 -5.57 -26.61 -5.91
N LYS A 207 -4.84 -26.43 -7.02
CA LYS A 207 -4.95 -27.31 -8.20
C LYS A 207 -4.56 -28.76 -7.86
N VAL A 208 -3.48 -28.98 -7.12
CA VAL A 208 -3.05 -30.33 -6.65
C VAL A 208 -4.10 -30.96 -5.74
N LYS A 209 -4.67 -30.21 -4.79
CA LYS A 209 -5.69 -30.73 -3.87
C LYS A 209 -6.97 -31.17 -4.61
N ASN A 210 -7.35 -30.48 -5.68
CA ASN A 210 -8.50 -30.84 -6.49
C ASN A 210 -8.23 -32.08 -7.37
N ILE A 211 -6.99 -32.30 -7.80
CA ILE A 211 -6.59 -33.51 -8.54
C ILE A 211 -6.65 -34.75 -7.64
N ILE A 212 -6.20 -34.65 -6.38
CA ILE A 212 -6.18 -35.79 -5.44
C ILE A 212 -7.59 -36.17 -4.95
N LYS A 213 -8.56 -35.26 -5.04
CA LYS A 213 -9.94 -35.49 -4.60
C LYS A 213 -10.86 -36.12 -5.66
N ASN A 214 -10.42 -36.18 -6.91
CA ASN A 214 -11.12 -36.82 -8.02
C ASN A 214 -10.46 -38.15 -8.36
#